data_AF-A0A4V1ST98-F1
#
_entry.id   AF-A0A4V1ST98-F1
#
_cell.length_a   1.000
_cell.length_b   1.000
_cell.length_c   1.000
_cell.angle_alpha   90.00
_cell.angle_beta   90.00
_cell.angle_gamma   90.00
#
_symmetry.space_group_name_H-M   'P 1'
#
loop_
_entity.id
_entity.type
_entity.pdbx_description
1 polymer ?
#
loop_
_entity_poly.entity_id
_entity_poly.type
_entity_poly.pdbx_seq_one_letter_code
_entity_poly.pdbx_strand_id
1 'polypeptide(L)'
;ALVMAGVGLIESLLTLNMVDEITNTKGQSNREAAVQGMANITNGFFGGMGGCAMVAQTMVNIGAGARSRLSAIIAALTILLIILVGAPVIEQIPVAALVGVMMMVAIGTFEWASFKIIRKMPRHDIFIGMLVAAITILLHNLAIAVLIGVVLSALVFAWESAKRIRARKFTDEAGIKHYELYGPLFFGSVSAFMEKFEVSADPETVIIDFKESKVADMSAIDALHKITEKYQKAGKTLYLWHLSPDCRQLLHNAAGIIAINIQEDPDYKVMNDE
;
A
#
# COMPACT_ATOMS: atom_id res chain seq x y z
N ALA A 1 3.50 14.84 -13.97
CA ALA A 1 4.34 13.68 -14.35
C ALA A 1 4.16 12.51 -13.36
N LEU A 2 4.53 12.67 -12.08
CA LEU A 2 4.49 11.58 -11.08
C LEU A 2 3.13 10.90 -10.93
N VAL A 3 2.03 11.66 -10.82
CA VAL A 3 0.68 11.09 -10.72
C VAL A 3 0.32 10.28 -11.96
N MET A 4 0.59 10.81 -13.15
CA MET A 4 0.31 10.11 -14.42
C MET A 4 1.17 8.86 -14.59
N ALA A 5 2.43 8.91 -14.17
CA ALA A 5 3.30 7.73 -14.16
C ALA A 5 2.77 6.66 -13.20
N GLY A 6 2.34 7.07 -12.00
CA GLY A 6 1.73 6.16 -11.02
C GLY A 6 0.44 5.51 -11.53
N VAL A 7 -0.49 6.31 -12.06
CA VAL A 7 -1.75 5.81 -12.63
C VAL A 7 -1.48 4.85 -13.80
N GLY A 8 -0.61 5.24 -14.73
CA GLY A 8 -0.27 4.42 -15.88
C GLY A 8 0.43 3.10 -15.50
N LEU A 9 1.24 3.10 -14.44
CA LEU A 9 1.86 1.88 -13.91
C LEU A 9 0.82 0.98 -13.23
N ILE A 10 -0.07 1.55 -12.42
CA ILE A 10 -1.15 0.78 -11.77
C ILE A 10 -2.01 0.10 -12.84
N GLU A 11 -2.42 0.82 -13.87
CA GLU A 11 -3.23 0.27 -14.96
C GLU A 11 -2.48 -0.84 -15.72
N SER A 12 -1.20 -0.65 -16.01
CA SER A 12 -0.40 -1.65 -16.72
C SER A 12 -0.16 -2.91 -15.89
N LEU A 13 0.05 -2.77 -14.58
CA LEU A 13 0.21 -3.90 -13.68
C LEU A 13 -1.11 -4.65 -13.44
N LEU A 14 -2.23 -3.95 -13.33
CA LEU A 14 -3.55 -4.58 -13.27
C LEU A 14 -3.86 -5.34 -14.56
N THR A 15 -3.56 -4.73 -15.71
CA THR A 15 -3.71 -5.38 -17.02
C THR A 15 -2.83 -6.63 -17.10
N LEU A 16 -1.57 -6.55 -16.69
CA LEU A 16 -0.64 -7.68 -16.68
C LEU A 16 -1.15 -8.84 -15.83
N ASN A 17 -1.62 -8.57 -14.60
CA ASN A 17 -2.16 -9.59 -13.72
C ASN A 17 -3.39 -10.29 -14.32
N MET A 18 -4.28 -9.52 -14.96
CA MET A 18 -5.46 -10.07 -15.62
C MET A 18 -5.09 -10.91 -16.85
N VAL A 19 -4.10 -10.47 -17.64
CA VAL A 19 -3.56 -11.28 -18.75
C VAL A 19 -3.00 -12.59 -18.19
N ASP A 20 -2.15 -12.52 -17.17
CA ASP A 20 -1.52 -13.67 -16.53
C ASP A 20 -2.53 -14.70 -16.04
N GLU A 21 -3.64 -14.25 -15.45
CA GLU A 21 -4.73 -15.11 -15.00
C GLU A 21 -5.40 -15.82 -16.18
N ILE A 22 -5.68 -15.12 -17.28
CA ILE A 22 -6.35 -15.69 -18.46
C ILE A 22 -5.42 -16.64 -19.23
N THR A 23 -4.13 -16.29 -19.34
CA THR A 23 -3.15 -17.07 -20.10
C THR A 23 -2.43 -18.13 -19.26
N ASN A 24 -2.71 -18.20 -17.95
CA ASN A 24 -1.99 -19.03 -16.98
C ASN A 24 -0.47 -18.84 -17.07
N THR A 25 -0.03 -17.59 -17.15
CA THR A 25 1.39 -17.21 -17.22
C THR A 25 1.81 -16.39 -16.00
N LYS A 26 3.11 -16.10 -15.89
CA LYS A 26 3.64 -15.20 -14.88
C LYS A 26 4.48 -14.10 -15.53
N GLY A 27 3.90 -12.91 -15.57
CA GLY A 27 4.50 -11.68 -16.01
C GLY A 27 5.54 -11.17 -15.03
N GLN A 28 6.34 -10.22 -15.51
CA GLN A 28 7.41 -9.59 -14.73
C GLN A 28 7.08 -8.10 -14.53
N SER A 29 6.49 -7.75 -13.39
CA SER A 29 6.04 -6.39 -13.08
C SER A 29 7.15 -5.33 -13.20
N ASN A 30 8.37 -5.63 -12.71
CA ASN A 30 9.50 -4.70 -12.82
C ASN A 30 9.91 -4.46 -14.28
N ARG A 31 9.82 -5.50 -15.12
CA ARG A 31 10.13 -5.39 -16.54
C ARG A 31 9.06 -4.59 -17.27
N GLU A 32 7.78 -4.79 -16.93
CA GLU A 32 6.68 -4.03 -17.50
C GLU A 32 6.81 -2.54 -17.19
N ALA A 33 7.11 -2.20 -15.93
CA ALA A 33 7.34 -0.82 -15.51
C ALA A 33 8.51 -0.17 -16.29
N ALA A 34 9.63 -0.89 -16.44
CA ALA A 34 10.78 -0.40 -17.19
C ALA A 34 10.47 -0.20 -18.68
N VAL A 35 9.76 -1.15 -19.30
CA VAL A 35 9.38 -1.08 -20.72
C VAL A 35 8.39 0.07 -20.96
N GLN A 36 7.38 0.24 -20.11
CA GLN A 36 6.43 1.35 -20.21
C GLN A 36 7.12 2.72 -20.05
N GLY A 37 8.04 2.82 -19.09
CA GLY A 37 8.85 4.03 -18.90
C GLY A 37 9.70 4.36 -20.13
N MET A 38 10.41 3.37 -20.68
CA MET A 38 11.22 3.54 -21.89
C MET A 38 10.37 3.87 -23.12
N ALA A 39 9.19 3.26 -23.26
CA ALA A 39 8.25 3.55 -24.33
C ALA A 39 7.76 5.01 -24.26
N ASN A 40 7.39 5.49 -23.06
CA ASN A 40 6.94 6.86 -22.86
C ASN A 40 8.05 7.90 -23.05
N ILE A 41 9.29 7.61 -22.62
CA ILE A 41 10.45 8.48 -22.88
C ILE A 41 10.69 8.59 -24.39
N THR A 42 10.73 7.44 -25.08
CA THR A 42 10.93 7.39 -26.53
C THR A 42 9.82 8.17 -27.24
N ASN A 43 8.56 7.94 -26.88
CA ASN A 43 7.41 8.65 -27.44
C ASN A 43 7.47 10.17 -27.20
N GLY A 44 7.96 10.60 -26.04
CA GLY A 44 8.16 12.01 -25.71
C GLY A 44 9.14 12.72 -26.65
N PHE A 45 10.20 12.06 -27.11
CA PHE A 45 11.12 12.61 -28.12
C PHE A 45 10.45 12.86 -29.49
N PHE A 46 9.36 12.13 -29.79
CA PHE A 46 8.55 12.32 -30.98
C PHE A 46 7.36 13.26 -30.77
N GLY A 47 7.26 13.93 -29.60
CA GLY A 47 6.14 14.82 -29.27
C GLY A 47 4.82 14.12 -28.93
N GLY A 48 4.87 12.80 -28.69
CA GLY A 48 3.69 12.01 -28.37
C GLY A 48 3.20 12.18 -26.92
N MET A 49 1.92 11.89 -26.69
CA MET A 49 1.32 11.87 -25.36
C MET A 49 1.73 10.61 -24.57
N GLY A 50 1.88 10.72 -23.25
CA GLY A 50 2.13 9.54 -22.40
C GLY A 50 1.01 8.50 -22.49
N GLY A 51 1.39 7.22 -22.55
CA GLY A 51 0.48 6.09 -22.65
C GLY A 51 0.73 5.02 -21.58
N CYS A 52 -0.20 4.08 -21.52
CA CYS A 52 -0.17 2.90 -20.65
C CYS A 52 -0.85 1.73 -21.34
N ALA A 53 -0.79 0.54 -20.73
CA ALA A 53 -1.58 -0.59 -21.22
C ALA A 53 -3.08 -0.29 -21.03
N MET A 54 -3.89 -0.74 -21.99
CA MET A 54 -5.34 -0.58 -21.92
C MET A 54 -6.00 -1.95 -21.72
N VAL A 55 -6.71 -2.10 -20.60
CA VAL A 55 -7.43 -3.33 -20.21
C VAL A 55 -8.38 -3.77 -21.33
N ALA A 56 -9.26 -2.88 -21.79
CA ALA A 56 -10.32 -3.23 -22.75
C ALA A 56 -9.77 -3.75 -24.09
N GLN A 57 -8.79 -3.05 -24.68
CA GLN A 57 -8.18 -3.47 -25.94
C GLN A 57 -7.38 -4.77 -25.78
N THR A 58 -6.71 -4.94 -24.64
CA THR A 58 -5.98 -6.18 -24.33
C THR A 58 -6.94 -7.37 -24.26
N MET A 59 -8.10 -7.20 -23.63
CA MET A 59 -9.13 -8.26 -23.55
C MET A 59 -9.72 -8.61 -24.91
N VAL A 60 -10.01 -7.63 -25.76
CA VAL A 60 -10.48 -7.88 -27.12
C VAL A 60 -9.43 -8.64 -27.92
N ASN A 61 -8.16 -8.26 -27.81
CA ASN A 61 -7.05 -8.89 -28.53
C ASN A 61 -6.83 -10.35 -28.08
N ILE A 62 -6.85 -10.60 -26.76
CA ILE A 62 -6.77 -11.95 -26.18
C ILE A 62 -8.00 -12.77 -26.56
N GLY A 63 -9.20 -12.18 -26.56
CA GLY A 63 -10.44 -12.81 -26.99
C GLY A 63 -10.41 -13.22 -28.47
N ALA A 64 -9.72 -12.45 -29.31
CA ALA A 64 -9.46 -12.78 -30.72
C ALA A 64 -8.37 -13.86 -30.92
N GLY A 65 -7.84 -14.44 -29.84
CA GLY A 65 -6.84 -15.52 -29.89
C GLY A 65 -5.39 -15.05 -29.95
N ALA A 66 -5.11 -13.74 -29.87
CA ALA A 66 -3.74 -13.25 -29.87
C ALA A 66 -3.00 -13.64 -28.57
N ARG A 67 -1.79 -14.20 -28.72
CA ARG A 67 -0.92 -14.61 -27.61
C ARG A 67 0.54 -14.16 -27.77
N SER A 68 0.87 -13.51 -28.87
CA SER A 68 2.24 -13.08 -29.18
C SER A 68 2.34 -11.56 -29.24
N ARG A 69 3.55 -11.04 -28.97
CA ARG A 69 3.88 -9.61 -29.09
C ARG A 69 3.72 -9.07 -30.52
N LEU A 70 3.69 -9.96 -31.51
CA LEU A 70 3.49 -9.61 -32.91
C LEU A 70 2.13 -8.93 -33.13
N SER A 71 1.10 -9.28 -32.36
CA SER A 71 -0.22 -8.63 -32.46
C SER A 71 -0.13 -7.12 -32.20
N ALA A 72 0.62 -6.70 -31.18
CA ALA A 72 0.81 -5.28 -30.87
C ALA A 72 1.57 -4.53 -31.96
N ILE A 73 2.58 -5.17 -32.58
CA ILE A 73 3.34 -4.60 -33.70
C ILE A 73 2.43 -4.42 -34.91
N ILE A 74 1.64 -5.44 -35.25
CA ILE A 74 0.67 -5.37 -36.35
C ILE A 74 -0.35 -4.26 -36.08
N ALA A 75 -0.88 -4.14 -34.86
CA ALA A 75 -1.81 -3.08 -34.51
C ALA A 75 -1.20 -1.68 -34.69
N ALA A 76 0.04 -1.46 -34.22
CA ALA A 76 0.73 -0.19 -34.37
C ALA A 76 0.98 0.18 -35.84
N LEU A 77 1.45 -0.77 -36.65
CA LEU A 77 1.66 -0.57 -38.09
C LEU A 77 0.34 -0.33 -38.84
N THR A 78 -0.72 -1.05 -38.45
CA THR A 78 -2.06 -0.87 -39.03
C THR A 78 -2.62 0.52 -38.74
N ILE A 79 -2.49 1.00 -37.50
CA ILE A 79 -2.89 2.36 -37.13
C ILE A 79 -2.08 3.39 -37.93
N LEU A 80 -0.76 3.22 -38.02
CA LEU A 80 0.10 4.10 -38.82
C LEU A 80 -0.34 4.15 -40.29
N LEU A 81 -0.64 2.99 -40.90
CA LEU A 81 -1.13 2.92 -42.27
C LEU A 81 -2.47 3.63 -42.44
N ILE A 82 -3.42 3.39 -41.52
CA ILE A 82 -4.74 4.03 -41.53
C ILE A 82 -4.61 5.55 -41.42
N ILE A 83 -3.71 6.05 -40.57
CA ILE A 83 -3.49 7.50 -40.43
C ILE A 83 -2.90 8.08 -41.70
N LEU A 84 -1.87 7.45 -42.29
CA LEU A 84 -1.17 7.96 -43.47
C LEU A 84 -2.02 7.92 -44.74
N VAL A 85 -2.81 6.87 -44.94
CA VAL A 85 -3.62 6.66 -46.16
C VAL A 85 -5.05 7.16 -45.98
N GLY A 86 -5.62 6.96 -44.79
CA GLY A 86 -7.01 7.26 -44.46
C GLY A 86 -7.27 8.70 -44.01
N ALA A 87 -6.23 9.55 -43.90
CA ALA A 87 -6.37 10.98 -43.58
C ALA A 87 -7.56 11.69 -44.26
N PRO A 88 -7.76 11.62 -45.60
CA PRO A 88 -8.87 12.33 -46.26
C PRO A 88 -10.26 11.81 -45.86
N VAL A 89 -10.36 10.57 -45.37
CA VAL A 89 -11.61 9.99 -44.87
C VAL A 89 -11.81 10.35 -43.40
N ILE A 90 -10.73 10.32 -42.60
CA ILE A 90 -10.76 10.65 -41.17
C ILE A 90 -11.21 12.10 -40.96
N GLU A 91 -10.75 13.03 -41.81
CA GLU A 91 -11.16 14.45 -41.74
C GLU A 91 -12.65 14.68 -42.00
N GLN A 92 -13.34 13.72 -42.64
CA GLN A 92 -14.78 13.80 -42.90
C GLN A 92 -15.62 13.21 -41.75
N ILE A 93 -14.99 12.62 -40.73
CA ILE A 93 -15.71 12.01 -39.60
C ILE A 93 -16.39 13.12 -38.79
N PRO A 94 -17.73 13.11 -38.66
CA PRO A 94 -18.43 14.12 -37.89
C PRO A 94 -18.08 14.00 -36.41
N VAL A 95 -17.82 15.14 -35.76
CA VAL A 95 -17.50 15.21 -34.31
C VAL A 95 -18.60 14.53 -33.47
N ALA A 96 -19.85 14.56 -33.93
CA ALA A 96 -20.97 13.87 -33.29
C ALA A 96 -20.75 12.35 -33.15
N ALA A 97 -20.14 11.70 -34.15
CA ALA A 97 -19.82 10.27 -34.08
C ALA A 97 -18.74 10.00 -33.02
N LEU A 98 -17.72 10.85 -32.94
CA LEU A 98 -16.67 10.76 -31.92
C LEU A 98 -17.23 10.94 -30.51
N VAL A 99 -18.13 11.92 -30.31
CA VAL A 99 -18.83 12.12 -29.04
C VAL A 99 -19.67 10.89 -28.67
N GLY A 100 -20.37 10.29 -29.63
CA GLY A 100 -21.14 9.06 -29.41
C GLY A 100 -20.27 7.89 -28.93
N VAL A 101 -19.10 7.70 -29.55
CA VAL A 101 -18.13 6.69 -29.12
C VAL A 101 -17.61 7.00 -27.71
N MET A 102 -17.25 8.25 -27.42
CA MET A 102 -16.76 8.66 -26.09
C MET A 102 -17.82 8.49 -25.00
N MET A 103 -19.10 8.71 -25.31
CA MET A 103 -20.22 8.44 -24.38
C MET A 103 -20.33 6.95 -24.07
N MET A 104 -20.24 6.08 -25.07
CA MET A 104 -20.26 4.63 -24.86
C MET A 104 -19.05 4.17 -24.01
N VAL A 105 -17.87 4.73 -24.27
CA VAL A 105 -16.67 4.45 -23.46
C VAL A 105 -16.86 4.92 -22.02
N ALA A 106 -17.41 6.12 -21.80
CA ALA A 106 -17.68 6.63 -20.45
C ALA A 106 -18.67 5.75 -19.68
N ILE A 107 -19.76 5.32 -20.33
CA ILE A 107 -20.76 4.41 -19.75
C ILE A 107 -20.15 3.05 -19.43
N GLY A 108 -19.29 2.52 -20.31
CA GLY A 108 -18.61 1.24 -20.13
C GLY A 108 -17.49 1.26 -19.09
N THR A 109 -16.88 2.41 -18.85
CA THR A 109 -15.84 2.59 -17.82
C THR A 109 -16.44 2.75 -16.43
N PHE A 110 -17.70 3.20 -16.33
CA PHE A 110 -18.38 3.38 -15.06
C PHE A 110 -18.76 2.02 -14.45
N GLU A 111 -18.25 1.71 -13.25
CA GLU A 111 -18.56 0.47 -12.55
C GLU A 111 -19.92 0.57 -11.83
N TRP A 112 -20.98 0.19 -12.52
CA TRP A 112 -22.35 0.27 -12.00
C TRP A 112 -22.57 -0.61 -10.75
N ALA A 113 -21.78 -1.68 -10.57
CA ALA A 113 -21.88 -2.52 -9.39
C ALA A 113 -21.40 -1.82 -8.10
N SER A 114 -20.60 -0.75 -8.22
CA SER A 114 -20.11 0.03 -7.07
C SER A 114 -21.26 0.54 -6.19
N PHE A 115 -22.42 0.90 -6.76
CA PHE A 115 -23.59 1.32 -5.98
C PHE A 115 -24.17 0.22 -5.09
N LYS A 116 -24.09 -1.05 -5.50
CA LYS A 116 -24.56 -2.18 -4.69
C LYS A 116 -23.58 -2.53 -3.58
N ILE A 117 -22.28 -2.34 -3.85
CA ILE A 117 -21.18 -2.72 -2.94
C ILE A 117 -20.88 -1.61 -1.94
N ILE A 118 -21.29 -0.37 -2.21
CA ILE A 118 -21.04 0.79 -1.33
C ILE A 118 -21.54 0.55 0.10
N ARG A 119 -22.60 -0.23 0.32
CA ARG A 119 -23.10 -0.51 1.68
C ARG A 119 -22.31 -1.59 2.42
N LYS A 120 -21.43 -2.31 1.73
CA LYS A 120 -20.60 -3.40 2.28
C LYS A 120 -19.15 -2.98 2.55
N MET A 121 -18.71 -1.84 2.04
CA MET A 121 -17.33 -1.35 2.22
C MET A 121 -17.14 -0.58 3.53
N PRO A 122 -15.90 -0.48 4.06
CA PRO A 122 -15.58 0.39 5.17
C PRO A 122 -16.00 1.84 4.89
N ARG A 123 -16.53 2.52 5.91
CA ARG A 123 -17.03 3.91 5.77
C ARG A 123 -15.95 4.88 5.29
N HIS A 124 -14.70 4.64 5.67
CA HIS A 124 -13.58 5.51 5.30
C HIS A 124 -13.26 5.41 3.80
N ASP A 125 -13.28 4.20 3.22
CA ASP A 125 -13.00 4.00 1.79
C ASP A 125 -14.06 4.66 0.91
N ILE A 126 -15.33 4.54 1.31
CA ILE A 126 -16.46 5.18 0.62
C ILE A 126 -16.31 6.70 0.65
N PHE A 127 -15.98 7.25 1.83
CA PHE A 127 -15.80 8.68 1.99
C PHE A 127 -14.67 9.21 1.10
N ILE A 128 -13.52 8.54 1.09
CA ILE A 128 -12.38 8.93 0.24
C ILE A 128 -12.76 8.84 -1.24
N GLY A 129 -13.39 7.74 -1.66
CA GLY A 129 -13.83 7.57 -3.06
C GLY A 129 -14.79 8.66 -3.53
N MET A 130 -15.82 8.96 -2.72
CA MET A 130 -16.78 10.04 -3.02
C MET A 130 -16.10 11.42 -3.05
N LEU A 131 -15.15 11.66 -2.15
CA LEU A 131 -14.38 12.90 -2.11
C LEU A 131 -13.52 13.06 -3.37
N VAL A 132 -12.77 12.03 -3.77
CA VAL A 132 -11.96 12.04 -5.00
C VAL A 132 -12.83 12.28 -6.23
N ALA A 133 -14.00 11.63 -6.32
CA ALA A 133 -14.95 11.84 -7.39
C ALA A 133 -15.47 13.30 -7.43
N ALA A 134 -15.88 13.84 -6.27
CA ALA A 134 -16.35 15.22 -6.17
C ALA A 134 -15.26 16.23 -6.56
N ILE A 135 -14.03 16.04 -6.09
CA ILE A 135 -12.88 16.90 -6.44
C ILE A 135 -12.61 16.83 -7.95
N THR A 136 -12.66 15.63 -8.55
CA THR A 136 -12.45 15.45 -9.99
C THR A 136 -13.50 16.21 -10.81
N ILE A 137 -14.76 16.14 -10.41
CA ILE A 137 -15.88 16.82 -11.10
C ILE A 137 -15.80 18.34 -10.93
N LEU A 138 -15.51 18.83 -9.72
CA LEU A 138 -15.52 20.27 -9.43
C LEU A 138 -14.29 20.98 -9.99
N LEU A 139 -13.10 20.40 -9.80
CA LEU A 139 -11.84 21.02 -10.20
C LEU A 139 -11.41 20.68 -11.62
N HIS A 140 -12.09 19.73 -12.29
CA HIS A 140 -11.72 19.23 -13.62
C HIS A 140 -10.25 18.80 -13.71
N ASN A 141 -9.66 18.36 -12.59
CA ASN A 141 -8.25 18.01 -12.47
C ASN A 141 -8.09 16.67 -11.74
N LEU A 142 -8.06 15.61 -12.54
CA LEU A 142 -7.87 14.24 -12.06
C LEU A 142 -6.56 14.08 -11.27
N ALA A 143 -5.48 14.76 -11.68
CA ALA A 143 -4.18 14.60 -11.04
C ALA A 143 -4.18 15.07 -9.57
N ILE A 144 -4.82 16.21 -9.30
CA ILE A 144 -4.97 16.73 -7.94
C ILE A 144 -5.89 15.82 -7.11
N ALA A 145 -6.99 15.36 -7.70
CA ALA A 145 -7.93 14.47 -7.01
C ALA A 145 -7.26 13.16 -6.58
N VAL A 146 -6.49 12.52 -7.47
CA VAL A 146 -5.73 11.30 -7.16
C VAL A 146 -4.70 11.55 -6.07
N LEU A 147 -3.96 12.67 -6.13
CA LEU A 147 -2.95 12.99 -5.11
C LEU A 147 -3.58 13.13 -3.72
N ILE A 148 -4.70 13.86 -3.62
CA ILE A 148 -5.44 14.03 -2.36
C ILE A 148 -5.97 12.67 -1.87
N GLY A 149 -6.52 11.87 -2.77
CA GLY A 149 -7.01 10.52 -2.46
C GLY A 149 -5.92 9.64 -1.85
N VAL A 150 -4.74 9.57 -2.48
CA VAL A 150 -3.60 8.78 -1.99
C VAL A 150 -3.14 9.24 -0.61
N VAL A 151 -3.02 10.56 -0.39
CA VAL A 151 -2.61 11.11 0.91
C VAL A 151 -3.63 10.74 2.00
N LEU A 152 -4.93 10.91 1.74
CA LEU A 152 -5.98 10.57 2.70
C LEU A 152 -6.06 9.07 2.98
N SER A 153 -5.94 8.23 1.95
CA SER A 153 -5.88 6.77 2.12
C SER A 153 -4.68 6.36 2.97
N ALA A 154 -3.50 6.94 2.74
CA ALA A 154 -2.31 6.66 3.55
C ALA A 154 -2.49 7.07 5.03
N LEU A 155 -3.10 8.24 5.28
CA LEU A 155 -3.39 8.71 6.64
C LEU A 155 -4.41 7.82 7.36
N VAL A 156 -5.49 7.43 6.68
CA VAL A 156 -6.49 6.52 7.25
C VAL A 156 -5.88 5.15 7.53
N PHE A 157 -5.08 4.61 6.61
CA PHE A 157 -4.37 3.36 6.80
C PHE A 157 -3.42 3.42 8.01
N ALA A 158 -2.65 4.50 8.14
CA ALA A 158 -1.77 4.72 9.29
C ALA A 158 -2.57 4.77 10.60
N TRP A 159 -3.71 5.46 10.60
CA TRP A 159 -4.60 5.56 11.77
C TRP A 159 -5.25 4.22 12.15
N GLU A 160 -5.68 3.42 11.18
CA GLU A 160 -6.21 2.08 11.45
C GLU A 160 -5.12 1.14 11.96
N SER A 161 -3.91 1.24 11.40
CA SER A 161 -2.75 0.47 11.85
C SER A 161 -2.35 0.83 13.29
N ALA A 162 -2.41 2.12 13.63
CA ALA A 162 -2.16 2.61 14.99
C ALA A 162 -3.12 2.00 16.04
N LYS A 163 -4.40 1.84 15.69
CA LYS A 163 -5.42 1.27 16.59
C LYS A 163 -5.30 -0.24 16.80
N ARG A 164 -4.47 -0.93 16.02
CA ARG A 164 -4.34 -2.40 16.07
C ARG A 164 -3.40 -2.90 17.15
N ILE A 165 -2.72 -2.03 17.90
CA ILE A 165 -1.88 -2.47 19.01
C ILE A 165 -2.74 -3.11 20.11
N ARG A 166 -2.46 -4.37 20.42
CA ARG A 166 -3.16 -5.15 21.43
C ARG A 166 -2.14 -5.76 22.39
N ALA A 167 -2.56 -5.98 23.63
CA ALA A 167 -1.75 -6.64 24.64
C ALA A 167 -2.57 -7.78 25.25
N ARG A 168 -2.06 -9.01 25.18
CA ARG A 168 -2.56 -10.12 25.98
C ARG A 168 -1.86 -10.07 27.33
N LYS A 169 -2.64 -10.14 28.41
CA LYS A 169 -2.13 -10.07 29.78
C LYS A 169 -2.34 -11.43 30.44
N PHE A 170 -1.30 -12.03 30.99
CA PHE A 170 -1.43 -13.18 31.88
C PHE A 170 -0.36 -13.10 32.98
N THR A 171 -0.59 -13.81 34.08
CA THR A 171 0.37 -13.92 35.18
C THR A 171 0.80 -15.38 35.26
N ASP A 172 2.10 -15.63 35.33
CA ASP A 172 2.64 -16.98 35.45
C ASP A 172 2.57 -17.51 36.90
N GLU A 173 2.96 -18.79 37.08
CA GLU A 173 3.01 -19.44 38.40
C GLU A 173 4.04 -18.82 39.35
N ALA A 174 5.02 -18.07 38.81
CA ALA A 174 6.02 -17.34 39.58
C ALA A 174 5.54 -15.94 40.01
N GLY A 175 4.32 -15.55 39.65
CA GLY A 175 3.74 -14.24 39.97
C GLY A 175 4.22 -13.10 39.07
N ILE A 176 4.89 -13.40 37.95
CA ILE A 176 5.35 -12.42 36.97
C ILE A 176 4.24 -12.16 35.96
N LYS A 177 3.99 -10.89 35.65
CA LYS A 177 2.98 -10.50 34.67
C LYS A 177 3.59 -10.32 33.29
N HIS A 178 3.02 -11.01 32.32
CA HIS A 178 3.43 -11.01 30.92
C HIS A 178 2.46 -10.15 30.09
N TYR A 179 3.02 -9.24 29.30
CA TYR A 179 2.34 -8.42 28.31
C TYR A 179 2.80 -8.83 26.91
N GLU A 180 2.08 -9.74 26.27
CA GLU A 180 2.34 -10.13 24.88
C GLU A 180 1.73 -9.09 23.95
N LEU A 181 2.60 -8.35 23.24
CA LEU A 181 2.18 -7.29 22.34
C LEU A 181 1.97 -7.80 20.92
N TYR A 182 0.91 -7.30 20.30
CA TYR A 182 0.56 -7.57 18.91
C TYR A 182 0.43 -6.27 18.15
N GLY A 183 1.01 -6.24 16.96
CA GLY A 183 0.94 -5.08 16.05
C GLY A 183 2.06 -4.05 16.29
N PRO A 184 2.21 -3.07 15.38
CA PRO A 184 3.35 -2.16 15.39
C PRO A 184 3.24 -1.10 16.48
N LEU A 185 4.35 -0.89 17.22
CA LEU A 185 4.54 0.25 18.12
C LEU A 185 5.27 1.37 17.36
N PHE A 186 4.57 2.48 17.14
CA PHE A 186 5.07 3.69 16.47
C PHE A 186 4.30 4.90 17.03
N PHE A 187 4.65 6.12 16.61
CA PHE A 187 4.06 7.37 17.09
C PHE A 187 2.52 7.32 17.20
N GLY A 188 1.84 6.74 16.21
CA GLY A 188 0.38 6.64 16.19
C GLY A 188 -0.21 5.68 17.25
N SER A 189 0.54 4.67 17.69
CA SER A 189 0.08 3.66 18.65
C SER A 189 0.58 3.86 20.09
N VAL A 190 1.44 4.86 20.34
CA VAL A 190 2.02 5.14 21.67
C VAL A 190 0.96 5.34 22.75
N SER A 191 -0.08 6.14 22.49
CA SER A 191 -1.13 6.38 23.50
C SER A 191 -1.87 5.09 23.87
N ALA A 192 -2.26 4.33 22.85
CA ALA A 192 -2.97 3.05 23.03
C ALA A 192 -2.10 1.99 23.71
N PHE A 193 -0.78 2.03 23.49
CA PHE A 193 0.22 1.21 24.19
C PHE A 193 0.29 1.57 25.68
N MET A 194 0.47 2.85 26.02
CA MET A 194 0.61 3.28 27.41
C MET A 194 -0.63 2.96 28.25
N GLU A 195 -1.83 3.03 27.65
CA GLU A 195 -3.10 2.66 28.30
C GLU A 195 -3.22 1.17 28.64
N LYS A 196 -2.36 0.29 28.12
CA LYS A 196 -2.41 -1.15 28.46
C LYS A 196 -1.79 -1.48 29.81
N PHE A 197 -0.95 -0.61 30.36
CA PHE A 197 -0.16 -0.88 31.55
C PHE A 197 -0.82 -0.27 32.79
N GLU A 198 -0.87 -1.03 33.88
CA GLU A 198 -1.50 -0.63 35.13
C GLU A 198 -0.46 -0.68 36.24
N VAL A 199 0.46 0.29 36.22
CA VAL A 199 1.68 0.29 37.04
C VAL A 199 1.41 0.09 38.53
N SER A 200 0.27 0.55 39.07
CA SER A 200 -0.08 0.34 40.49
C SER A 200 -0.53 -1.09 40.80
N ALA A 201 -1.28 -1.74 39.91
CA ALA A 201 -1.88 -3.06 40.11
C ALA A 201 -0.97 -4.23 39.70
N ASP A 202 0.11 -3.96 38.98
CA ASP A 202 1.03 -4.99 38.48
C ASP A 202 1.95 -5.57 39.58
N PRO A 203 2.44 -6.81 39.44
CA PRO A 203 3.40 -7.40 40.38
C PRO A 203 4.78 -6.73 40.32
N GLU A 204 5.70 -7.15 41.18
CA GLU A 204 7.05 -6.58 41.30
C GLU A 204 7.88 -6.76 40.01
N THR A 205 7.63 -7.82 39.26
CA THR A 205 8.29 -8.11 37.97
C THR A 205 7.28 -8.17 36.84
N VAL A 206 7.56 -7.46 35.76
CA VAL A 206 6.72 -7.41 34.55
C VAL A 206 7.58 -7.64 33.31
N ILE A 207 7.07 -8.44 32.38
CA ILE A 207 7.72 -8.74 31.09
C ILE A 207 6.85 -8.17 29.97
N ILE A 208 7.46 -7.44 29.04
CA ILE A 208 6.85 -7.02 27.79
C ILE A 208 7.45 -7.85 26.65
N ASP A 209 6.63 -8.66 26.01
CA ASP A 209 7.04 -9.54 24.91
C ASP A 209 6.69 -8.91 23.56
N PHE A 210 7.73 -8.71 22.73
CA PHE A 210 7.63 -8.16 21.37
C PHE A 210 7.64 -9.22 20.27
N LYS A 211 7.46 -10.51 20.57
CA LYS A 211 7.51 -11.60 19.59
C LYS A 211 6.63 -11.37 18.36
N GLU A 212 5.44 -10.78 18.54
CA GLU A 212 4.50 -10.43 17.46
C GLU A 212 4.32 -8.91 17.28
N SER A 213 5.28 -8.13 17.75
CA SER A 213 5.28 -6.67 17.66
C SER A 213 6.61 -6.14 17.11
N LYS A 214 6.61 -4.88 16.68
CA LYS A 214 7.81 -4.19 16.18
C LYS A 214 7.82 -2.75 16.68
N VAL A 215 8.97 -2.30 17.15
CA VAL A 215 9.25 -0.91 17.51
C VAL A 215 9.76 -0.20 16.25
N ALA A 216 8.97 0.73 15.70
CA ALA A 216 9.19 1.22 14.35
C ALA A 216 9.82 2.63 14.26
N ASP A 217 9.72 3.46 15.31
CA ASP A 217 10.22 4.84 15.28
C ASP A 217 10.75 5.33 16.63
N MET A 218 11.33 6.54 16.66
CA MET A 218 11.86 7.15 17.88
C MET A 218 10.78 7.43 18.94
N SER A 219 9.55 7.71 18.52
CA SER A 219 8.44 7.94 19.45
C SER A 219 8.06 6.67 20.21
N ALA A 220 8.16 5.51 19.56
CA ALA A 220 8.01 4.21 20.21
C ALA A 220 9.11 3.95 21.25
N ILE A 221 10.36 4.33 20.96
CA ILE A 221 11.48 4.19 21.90
C ILE A 221 11.30 5.09 23.12
N ASP A 222 10.90 6.34 22.91
CA ASP A 222 10.59 7.27 24.00
C ASP A 222 9.40 6.77 24.85
N ALA A 223 8.39 6.16 24.22
CA ALA A 223 7.30 5.50 24.95
C ALA A 223 7.79 4.34 25.82
N LEU A 224 8.73 3.53 25.31
CA LEU A 224 9.36 2.45 26.07
C LEU A 224 10.16 2.99 27.25
N HIS A 225 10.95 4.04 27.05
CA HIS A 225 11.67 4.68 28.13
C HIS A 225 10.73 5.19 29.22
N LYS A 226 9.67 5.91 28.82
CA LYS A 226 8.67 6.45 29.76
C LYS A 226 7.96 5.36 30.55
N ILE A 227 7.66 4.21 29.95
CA ILE A 227 7.04 3.11 30.71
C ILE A 227 8.05 2.46 31.65
N THR A 228 9.28 2.17 31.22
CA THR A 228 10.34 1.64 32.08
C THR A 228 10.61 2.56 33.28
N GLU A 229 10.72 3.87 33.04
CA GLU A 229 10.92 4.86 34.10
C GLU A 229 9.75 4.89 35.10
N LYS A 230 8.51 4.74 34.62
CA LYS A 230 7.32 4.66 35.49
C LYS A 230 7.35 3.42 36.39
N TYR A 231 7.73 2.25 35.87
CA TYR A 231 7.87 1.03 36.68
C TYR A 231 9.03 1.16 37.67
N GLN A 232 10.17 1.71 37.24
CA GLN A 232 11.32 1.92 38.11
C GLN A 232 11.02 2.88 39.27
N LYS A 233 10.30 3.98 39.01
CA LYS A 233 9.82 4.90 40.06
C LYS A 233 8.84 4.25 41.03
N ALA A 234 8.11 3.23 40.58
CA ALA A 234 7.24 2.43 41.43
C ALA A 234 7.97 1.29 42.16
N GLY A 235 9.30 1.18 42.01
CA GLY A 235 10.12 0.12 42.61
C GLY A 235 9.95 -1.25 41.95
N LYS A 236 9.40 -1.30 40.74
CA LYS A 236 9.10 -2.53 39.99
C LYS A 236 10.11 -2.72 38.85
N THR A 237 10.41 -3.97 38.53
CA THR A 237 11.36 -4.34 37.46
C THR A 237 10.60 -4.68 36.18
N LEU A 238 10.96 -4.03 35.07
CA LEU A 238 10.39 -4.25 33.74
C LEU A 238 11.44 -4.85 32.80
N TYR A 239 11.13 -5.98 32.18
CA TYR A 239 11.98 -6.64 31.18
C TYR A 239 11.33 -6.57 29.79
N LEU A 240 12.14 -6.36 28.76
CA LEU A 240 11.69 -6.43 27.36
C LEU A 240 12.26 -7.69 26.70
N TRP A 241 11.40 -8.51 26.08
CA TRP A 241 11.76 -9.77 25.40
C TRP A 241 11.47 -9.73 23.89
N HIS A 242 12.14 -10.59 23.12
CA HIS A 242 11.96 -10.77 21.67
C HIS A 242 12.01 -9.47 20.83
N LEU A 243 12.90 -8.55 21.18
CA LEU A 243 13.15 -7.35 20.37
C LEU A 243 13.85 -7.74 19.05
N SER A 244 13.25 -7.35 17.93
CA SER A 244 13.85 -7.62 16.61
C SER A 244 15.24 -6.97 16.48
N PRO A 245 16.15 -7.52 15.63
CA PRO A 245 17.50 -6.98 15.46
C PRO A 245 17.51 -5.50 15.07
N ASP A 246 16.61 -5.09 14.17
CA ASP A 246 16.46 -3.69 13.75
C ASP A 246 16.05 -2.79 14.93
N CYS A 247 15.17 -3.29 15.81
CA CYS A 247 14.79 -2.59 17.03
C CYS A 247 15.95 -2.49 18.02
N ARG A 248 16.75 -3.55 18.18
CA ARG A 248 17.95 -3.53 19.03
C ARG A 248 18.95 -2.49 18.54
N GLN A 249 19.14 -2.34 17.23
CA GLN A 249 19.98 -1.29 16.66
C GLN A 249 19.45 0.12 16.97
N LEU A 250 18.14 0.33 16.82
CA LEU A 250 17.49 1.59 17.16
C LEU A 250 17.62 1.93 18.65
N LEU A 251 17.44 0.94 19.53
CA LEU A 251 17.60 1.09 20.98
C LEU A 251 19.06 1.33 21.38
N HIS A 252 20.02 0.64 20.74
CA HIS A 252 21.45 0.84 20.98
C HIS A 252 21.89 2.27 20.57
N ASN A 253 21.39 2.78 19.45
CA ASN A 253 21.62 4.17 19.05
C ASN A 253 21.01 5.18 20.05
N ALA A 254 19.93 4.79 20.74
CA ALA A 254 19.28 5.60 21.78
C ALA A 254 19.84 5.35 23.20
N ALA A 255 20.72 4.36 23.39
CA ALA A 255 21.23 3.93 24.71
C ALA A 255 22.07 4.99 25.43
N GLY A 256 22.58 6.00 24.70
CA GLY A 256 23.21 7.18 25.30
C GLY A 256 22.24 8.13 26.01
N ILE A 257 20.92 7.91 25.86
CA ILE A 257 19.84 8.77 26.37
C ILE A 257 18.89 7.98 27.29
N ILE A 258 18.79 6.64 27.13
CA ILE A 258 17.71 5.81 27.68
C ILE A 258 18.26 4.48 28.20
N ALA A 259 18.08 4.20 29.49
CA ALA A 259 18.41 2.90 30.10
C ALA A 259 17.21 1.93 29.98
N ILE A 260 17.39 0.81 29.25
CA ILE A 260 16.38 -0.24 29.08
C ILE A 260 16.99 -1.56 29.53
N ASN A 261 16.27 -2.29 30.37
CA ASN A 261 16.68 -3.62 30.83
C ASN A 261 16.24 -4.67 29.79
N ILE A 262 17.16 -5.02 28.90
CA ILE A 262 16.96 -6.07 27.90
C ILE A 262 17.49 -7.37 28.50
N GLN A 263 16.61 -8.34 28.68
CA GLN A 263 17.03 -9.70 29.01
C GLN A 263 17.13 -10.45 27.69
N GLU A 264 18.32 -10.93 27.34
CA GLU A 264 18.53 -11.68 26.09
C GLU A 264 17.71 -12.98 26.12
N ASP A 265 17.04 -13.25 24.99
CA ASP A 265 16.25 -14.47 24.80
C ASP A 265 17.13 -15.70 25.08
N PRO A 266 16.62 -16.76 25.72
CA PRO A 266 17.33 -18.03 25.77
C PRO A 266 17.61 -18.51 24.34
N ASP A 267 18.87 -18.82 24.03
CA ASP A 267 19.31 -19.35 22.74
C ASP A 267 18.47 -20.60 22.37
N TYR A 268 17.46 -20.40 21.52
CA TYR A 268 16.78 -21.51 20.89
C TYR A 268 17.71 -22.03 19.79
N LYS A 269 18.34 -23.18 20.05
CA LYS A 269 19.03 -23.97 19.02
C LYS A 269 18.02 -24.33 17.94
N VAL A 270 18.00 -23.56 16.86
CA VAL A 270 17.32 -23.95 15.63
C VAL A 270 18.13 -25.12 15.07
N MET A 271 17.45 -26.24 14.79
CA MET A 271 18.05 -27.41 14.20
C MET A 271 18.65 -27.01 12.85
N ASN A 272 19.97 -27.17 12.69
CA ASN A 272 20.62 -26.99 11.40
C ASN A 272 20.06 -28.06 10.46
N ASP A 273 19.46 -27.65 9.34
CA ASP A 273 19.16 -28.54 8.23
C ASP A 273 20.50 -28.97 7.61
N GLU A 274 20.90 -30.22 7.84
CA GLU A 274 21.86 -30.95 6.98
C GLU A 274 21.22 -31.29 5.63
#